data_AF-M5RAS3-F1
#
_entry.id   AF-M5RAS3-F1
#
_cell.length_a   1.000
_cell.length_b   1.000
_cell.length_c   1.000
_cell.angle_alpha   90.00
_cell.angle_beta   90.00
_cell.angle_gamma   90.00
#
_symmetry.space_group_name_H-M   'P 1'
#
loop_
_entity.id
_entity.type
_entity.pdbx_description
1 polymer ?
#
loop_
_entity_poly.entity_id
_entity_poly.type
_entity_poly.pdbx_seq_one_letter_code
_entity_poly.pdbx_strand_id
1 'polypeptide(L)'
;MNVTETVFQTLGTAVVASPAILLATLGLAALIDRPFSETAISRLTQVAVLFSLFPAIGILALMLIVGTRYVPIEMGDWVTIEDADLDFHFHLKFVFDRLSIPFLILSCVLCGVVGAFTRRYLHREQGYGRFFLYYAVFYCGMVTSSLAGTIETLFVGWEMVGLSSALLVAYFHERENPVRNGQRVWSIYRLSDAAFLIAAITMHHMTGQGDFGGLMSSGVWPEGTAAVNSSQALLVGTLMLIAVAGKSALFPFSGWLPRAMEGPTPSSAIFTVRCRCIWESSYYCG
;
A
#
# COMPACT_ATOMS: atom_id res chain seq x y z
N MET A 1 -29.45 -8.33 -3.47
CA MET A 1 -28.08 -8.83 -3.25
C MET A 1 -28.12 -10.32 -3.07
N ASN A 2 -27.37 -11.05 -3.89
CA ASN A 2 -27.19 -12.48 -3.72
C ASN A 2 -26.41 -12.77 -2.43
N VAL A 3 -26.65 -13.93 -1.79
CA VAL A 3 -25.92 -14.34 -0.57
C VAL A 3 -24.40 -14.28 -0.82
N THR A 4 -23.95 -14.72 -1.99
CA THR A 4 -22.54 -14.69 -2.41
C THR A 4 -21.96 -13.27 -2.48
N GLU A 5 -22.69 -12.30 -3.02
CA GLU A 5 -22.26 -10.89 -3.07
C GLU A 5 -22.12 -10.31 -1.66
N THR A 6 -23.08 -10.61 -0.79
CA THR A 6 -23.07 -10.15 0.60
C THR A 6 -21.87 -10.72 1.36
N VAL A 7 -21.54 -12.00 1.12
CA VAL A 7 -20.36 -12.65 1.71
C VAL A 7 -19.07 -12.00 1.19
N PHE A 8 -18.93 -11.76 -0.11
CA PHE A 8 -17.76 -11.07 -0.67
C PHE A 8 -17.58 -9.67 -0.08
N GLN A 9 -18.67 -8.90 0.00
CA GLN A 9 -18.63 -7.56 0.57
C GLN A 9 -18.25 -7.58 2.05
N THR A 10 -18.81 -8.50 2.84
CA THR A 10 -18.50 -8.63 4.27
C THR A 10 -17.05 -9.03 4.50
N LEU A 11 -16.54 -10.01 3.73
CA LEU A 11 -15.16 -10.45 3.86
C LEU A 11 -14.18 -9.37 3.41
N GLY A 12 -14.42 -8.72 2.27
CA GLY A 12 -13.48 -7.73 1.77
C GLY A 12 -13.51 -6.41 2.55
N THR A 13 -14.65 -6.00 3.09
CA THR A 13 -14.70 -4.89 4.06
C THR A 13 -13.93 -5.24 5.33
N ALA A 14 -14.01 -6.48 5.83
CA ALA A 14 -13.20 -6.92 6.96
C ALA A 14 -11.68 -6.87 6.69
N VAL A 15 -11.24 -7.25 5.48
CA VAL A 15 -9.83 -7.15 5.07
C VAL A 15 -9.31 -5.73 5.17
N VAL A 16 -10.08 -4.75 4.67
CA VAL A 16 -9.65 -3.34 4.62
C VAL A 16 -9.83 -2.67 5.99
N ALA A 17 -10.90 -2.97 6.71
CA ALA A 17 -11.20 -2.38 8.01
C ALA A 17 -10.21 -2.81 9.10
N SER A 18 -9.74 -4.06 9.07
CA SER A 18 -8.82 -4.60 10.09
C SER A 18 -7.55 -3.76 10.31
N PRO A 19 -6.72 -3.46 9.29
CA PRO A 19 -5.54 -2.61 9.47
C PRO A 19 -5.89 -1.15 9.78
N ALA A 20 -7.01 -0.64 9.27
CA ALA A 20 -7.48 0.71 9.57
C ALA A 20 -7.88 0.85 11.06
N ILE A 21 -8.55 -0.15 11.63
CA ILE A 21 -8.89 -0.22 13.06
C ILE A 21 -7.62 -0.34 13.89
N LEU A 22 -6.63 -1.14 13.48
CA LEU A 22 -5.33 -1.21 14.17
C LEU A 22 -4.65 0.17 14.21
N LEU A 23 -4.61 0.86 13.07
CA LEU A 23 -4.02 2.19 12.99
C LEU A 23 -4.78 3.20 13.86
N ALA A 24 -6.11 3.21 13.80
CA ALA A 24 -6.94 4.11 14.59
C ALA A 24 -6.76 3.86 16.09
N THR A 25 -6.74 2.59 16.52
CA THR A 25 -6.59 2.23 17.94
C THR A 25 -5.22 2.61 18.49
N LEU A 26 -4.14 2.30 17.78
CA LEU A 26 -2.78 2.69 18.20
C LEU A 26 -2.55 4.20 18.09
N GLY A 27 -3.08 4.84 17.05
CA GLY A 27 -2.97 6.28 16.82
C GLY A 27 -3.72 7.10 17.87
N LEU A 28 -4.95 6.71 18.21
CA LEU A 28 -5.73 7.37 19.26
C LEU A 28 -5.07 7.20 20.64
N ALA A 29 -4.56 6.00 20.95
CA ALA A 29 -3.85 5.77 22.21
C ALA A 29 -2.57 6.61 22.32
N ALA A 30 -1.86 6.79 21.20
CA ALA A 30 -0.70 7.68 21.14
C ALA A 30 -1.10 9.16 21.29
N LEU A 31 -2.22 9.60 20.70
CA LEU A 31 -2.71 10.97 20.79
C LEU A 31 -3.17 11.36 22.21
N ILE A 32 -3.69 10.40 22.98
CA ILE A 32 -4.16 10.59 24.36
C ILE A 32 -3.01 10.43 25.37
N ASP A 33 -1.76 10.25 24.92
CA ASP A 33 -0.58 9.97 25.75
C ASP A 33 -0.79 8.77 26.71
N ARG A 34 -1.61 7.81 26.31
CA ARG A 34 -1.87 6.57 27.05
C ARG A 34 -1.48 5.37 26.21
N PRO A 35 -0.15 5.12 26.04
CA PRO A 35 0.31 4.00 25.24
C PRO A 35 -0.12 2.68 25.87
N PHE A 36 -0.57 1.75 25.03
CA PHE A 36 -0.82 0.38 25.44
C PHE A 36 0.48 -0.34 25.86
N SER A 37 0.33 -1.42 26.64
CA SER A 37 1.48 -2.28 26.97
C SER A 37 2.02 -3.00 25.74
N GLU A 38 3.31 -3.36 25.74
CA GLU A 38 3.95 -4.08 24.62
C GLU A 38 3.18 -5.36 24.23
N THR A 39 2.66 -6.08 25.23
CA THR A 39 1.88 -7.30 25.00
C THR A 39 0.54 -7.00 24.33
N ALA A 40 -0.14 -5.91 24.72
CA ALA A 40 -1.39 -5.50 24.11
C ALA A 40 -1.17 -5.06 22.65
N ILE A 41 -0.16 -4.23 22.39
CA ILE A 41 0.20 -3.79 21.03
C ILE A 41 0.50 -5.00 20.14
N SER A 42 1.36 -5.91 20.59
CA SER A 42 1.69 -7.11 19.81
C SER A 42 0.47 -7.99 19.53
N ARG A 43 -0.43 -8.18 20.51
CA ARG A 43 -1.65 -8.96 20.33
C ARG A 43 -2.60 -8.28 19.34
N LEU A 44 -2.81 -6.97 19.47
CA LEU A 44 -3.63 -6.19 18.54
C LEU A 44 -3.10 -6.29 17.11
N THR A 45 -1.79 -6.17 16.92
CA THR A 45 -1.17 -6.34 15.61
C THR A 45 -1.34 -7.74 15.05
N GLN A 46 -1.14 -8.79 15.86
CA GLN A 46 -1.35 -10.18 15.43
C GLN A 46 -2.81 -10.45 15.04
N VAL A 47 -3.75 -9.98 15.87
CA VAL A 47 -5.19 -10.08 15.60
C VAL A 47 -5.51 -9.37 14.30
N ALA A 48 -5.08 -8.13 14.10
CA ALA A 48 -5.34 -7.40 12.87
C ALA A 48 -4.81 -8.12 11.63
N VAL A 49 -3.58 -8.65 11.67
CA VAL A 49 -3.03 -9.41 10.53
C VAL A 49 -3.85 -10.67 10.24
N LEU A 50 -4.24 -11.43 11.26
CA LEU A 50 -5.05 -12.64 11.09
C LEU A 50 -6.46 -12.31 10.56
N PHE A 51 -7.07 -11.24 11.06
CA PHE A 51 -8.39 -10.76 10.62
C PHE A 51 -8.37 -10.19 9.20
N SER A 52 -7.20 -9.85 8.63
CA SER A 52 -7.09 -9.57 7.20
C SER A 52 -6.77 -10.84 6.39
N LEU A 53 -5.90 -11.71 6.91
CA LEU A 53 -5.42 -12.89 6.21
C LEU A 53 -6.52 -13.95 6.01
N PHE A 54 -7.28 -14.28 7.06
CA PHE A 54 -8.32 -15.32 6.95
C PHE A 54 -9.44 -14.94 5.98
N PRO A 55 -10.01 -13.71 6.03
CA PRO A 55 -10.98 -13.30 5.01
C PRO A 55 -10.38 -13.24 3.61
N ALA A 56 -9.11 -12.83 3.44
CA ALA A 56 -8.46 -12.86 2.13
C ALA A 56 -8.37 -14.27 1.54
N ILE A 57 -8.00 -15.27 2.36
CA ILE A 57 -8.00 -16.69 1.97
C ILE A 57 -9.42 -17.18 1.67
N GLY A 58 -10.41 -16.75 2.48
CA GLY A 58 -11.83 -17.04 2.26
C GLY A 58 -12.34 -16.52 0.91
N ILE A 59 -12.01 -15.28 0.56
CA ILE A 59 -12.33 -14.68 -0.74
C ILE A 59 -11.67 -15.46 -1.87
N LEU A 60 -10.39 -15.83 -1.74
CA LEU A 60 -9.69 -16.64 -2.74
C LEU A 60 -10.41 -17.98 -2.97
N ALA A 61 -10.75 -18.69 -1.89
CA ALA A 61 -11.43 -19.97 -1.97
C ALA A 61 -12.82 -19.83 -2.64
N LEU A 62 -13.58 -18.80 -2.27
CA LEU A 62 -14.88 -18.50 -2.88
C LEU A 62 -14.77 -18.15 -4.36
N MET A 63 -13.77 -17.36 -4.77
CA MET A 63 -13.52 -17.04 -6.17
C MET A 63 -13.19 -18.28 -6.99
N LEU A 64 -12.43 -19.23 -6.43
CA LEU A 64 -12.12 -20.50 -7.08
C LEU A 64 -13.35 -21.43 -7.19
N ILE A 65 -14.23 -21.45 -6.18
CA ILE A 65 -15.45 -22.28 -6.18
C ILE A 65 -16.51 -21.73 -7.14
N VAL A 66 -16.78 -20.42 -7.08
CA VAL A 66 -17.82 -19.76 -7.88
C VAL A 66 -17.33 -19.49 -9.32
N GLY A 67 -16.02 -19.51 -9.54
CA GLY A 67 -15.40 -19.21 -10.83
C GLY A 67 -15.35 -17.72 -11.17
N THR A 68 -15.58 -16.83 -10.19
CA THR A 68 -15.48 -15.38 -10.39
C THR A 68 -14.00 -14.96 -10.45
N ARG A 69 -13.70 -14.02 -11.36
CA ARG A 69 -12.32 -13.55 -11.59
C ARG A 69 -12.09 -12.13 -11.09
N TYR A 70 -13.18 -11.41 -10.84
CA TYR A 70 -13.19 -9.99 -10.49
C TYR A 70 -14.34 -9.75 -9.52
N VAL A 71 -14.03 -9.21 -8.35
CA VAL A 71 -15.00 -8.88 -7.30
C VAL A 71 -14.72 -7.44 -6.87
N PRO A 72 -15.50 -6.46 -7.37
CA PRO A 72 -15.41 -5.08 -6.91
C PRO A 72 -16.15 -4.92 -5.58
N ILE A 73 -15.56 -4.14 -4.68
CA ILE A 73 -16.17 -3.70 -3.42
C ILE A 73 -16.17 -2.18 -3.44
N GLU A 74 -17.36 -1.64 -3.65
CA GLU A 74 -17.60 -0.21 -3.67
C GLU A 74 -17.88 0.25 -2.24
N MET A 75 -17.02 1.14 -1.71
CA MET A 75 -17.25 1.77 -0.39
C MET A 75 -18.02 3.09 -0.51
N GLY A 76 -18.26 3.55 -1.75
CA GLY A 76 -19.00 4.75 -2.08
C GLY A 76 -18.13 5.85 -2.68
N ASP A 77 -18.77 6.97 -3.01
CA ASP A 77 -18.12 8.18 -3.51
C ASP A 77 -17.63 9.03 -2.34
N TRP A 78 -16.35 9.37 -2.36
CA TRP A 78 -15.76 10.26 -1.35
C TRP A 78 -16.07 11.71 -1.71
N VAL A 79 -15.83 12.11 -2.95
CA VAL A 79 -16.10 13.47 -3.45
C VAL A 79 -16.71 13.37 -4.84
N THR A 80 -17.83 14.04 -5.03
CA THR A 80 -18.41 14.29 -6.34
C THR A 80 -18.38 15.80 -6.57
N ILE A 81 -17.72 16.23 -7.64
CA ILE A 81 -17.80 17.60 -8.13
C ILE A 81 -18.56 17.52 -9.45
N GLU A 82 -19.85 17.78 -9.39
CA GLU A 82 -20.70 17.93 -10.57
C GLU A 82 -20.55 19.36 -11.07
N ASP A 83 -19.65 19.58 -12.03
CA ASP A 83 -19.52 20.86 -12.74
C ASP A 83 -19.67 20.63 -14.25
N ALA A 84 -20.29 21.59 -14.95
CA ALA A 84 -20.91 21.41 -16.26
C ALA A 84 -19.97 20.98 -17.41
N ASP A 85 -18.65 21.01 -17.20
CA ASP A 85 -17.63 20.65 -18.19
C ASP A 85 -16.66 19.53 -17.71
N LEU A 86 -16.66 19.15 -16.43
CA LEU A 86 -15.73 18.17 -15.86
C LEU A 86 -16.41 17.37 -14.73
N ASP A 87 -17.01 16.23 -15.06
CA ASP A 87 -17.50 15.25 -14.09
C ASP A 87 -16.30 14.63 -13.36
N PHE A 88 -16.00 15.11 -12.15
CA PHE A 88 -14.87 14.62 -11.38
C PHE A 88 -15.36 13.86 -10.15
N HIS A 89 -15.20 12.53 -10.19
CA HIS A 89 -15.69 11.62 -9.16
C HIS A 89 -14.54 10.85 -8.49
N PHE A 90 -14.33 11.10 -7.20
CA PHE A 90 -13.45 10.30 -6.36
C PHE A 90 -14.21 9.12 -5.77
N HIS A 91 -14.17 7.98 -6.46
CA HIS A 91 -14.80 6.75 -5.99
C HIS A 91 -13.79 5.90 -5.19
N LEU A 92 -14.12 5.57 -3.94
CA LEU A 92 -13.35 4.62 -3.14
C LEU A 92 -13.78 3.19 -3.50
N LYS A 93 -13.02 2.56 -4.38
CA LYS A 93 -13.28 1.21 -4.90
C LYS A 93 -12.12 0.29 -4.55
N PHE A 94 -12.44 -0.84 -3.95
CA PHE A 94 -11.48 -1.92 -3.70
C PHE A 94 -11.77 -3.11 -4.62
N VAL A 95 -10.76 -3.60 -5.32
CA VAL A 95 -10.91 -4.70 -6.29
C VAL A 95 -10.17 -5.93 -5.81
N PHE A 96 -10.89 -7.04 -5.78
CA PHE A 96 -10.36 -8.37 -5.53
C PHE A 96 -10.34 -9.13 -6.86
N ASP A 97 -9.17 -9.20 -7.47
CA ASP A 97 -8.94 -9.94 -8.70
C ASP A 97 -7.84 -10.99 -8.54
N ARG A 98 -7.47 -11.65 -9.65
CA ARG A 98 -6.45 -12.69 -9.68
C ARG A 98 -5.04 -12.20 -9.36
N LEU A 99 -4.79 -10.89 -9.41
CA LEU A 99 -3.50 -10.28 -9.12
C LEU A 99 -3.45 -9.76 -7.68
N SER A 100 -4.44 -8.95 -7.30
CA SER A 100 -4.57 -8.29 -6.01
C SER A 100 -4.65 -9.29 -4.85
N ILE A 101 -5.35 -10.41 -4.98
CA ILE A 101 -5.47 -11.38 -3.88
C ILE A 101 -4.13 -12.04 -3.51
N PRO A 102 -3.36 -12.62 -4.45
CA PRO A 102 -2.03 -13.12 -4.14
C PRO A 102 -1.11 -12.05 -3.52
N PHE A 103 -1.13 -10.82 -4.06
CA PHE A 103 -0.34 -9.71 -3.51
C PHE A 103 -0.77 -9.31 -2.09
N LEU A 104 -2.07 -9.31 -1.80
CA LEU A 104 -2.63 -9.07 -0.48
C LEU A 104 -2.21 -10.16 0.51
N ILE A 105 -2.35 -11.43 0.15
CA ILE A 105 -1.98 -12.56 1.01
C ILE A 105 -0.48 -12.51 1.31
N LEU A 106 0.35 -12.29 0.28
CA LEU A 106 1.79 -12.10 0.43
C LEU A 106 2.09 -10.95 1.40
N SER A 107 1.44 -9.80 1.22
CA SER A 107 1.61 -8.63 2.08
C SER A 107 1.22 -8.92 3.53
N CYS A 108 0.10 -9.60 3.77
CA CYS A 108 -0.34 -10.02 5.10
C CYS A 108 0.64 -10.98 5.77
N VAL A 109 1.14 -11.99 5.04
CA VAL A 109 2.12 -12.96 5.57
C VAL A 109 3.43 -12.25 5.91
N LEU A 110 3.96 -11.42 5.02
CA LEU A 110 5.18 -10.65 5.25
C LEU A 110 5.04 -9.73 6.46
N CYS A 111 3.95 -8.96 6.52
CA CYS A 111 3.68 -8.10 7.66
C CYS A 111 3.55 -8.93 8.95
N GLY A 112 2.86 -10.07 8.92
CA GLY A 112 2.75 -10.97 10.05
C GLY A 112 4.10 -11.48 10.57
N VAL A 113 4.98 -11.94 9.68
CA VAL A 113 6.33 -12.39 10.03
C VAL A 113 7.16 -11.24 10.60
N VAL A 114 7.15 -10.07 9.96
CA VAL A 114 7.87 -8.88 10.44
C VAL A 114 7.35 -8.43 11.81
N GLY A 115 6.03 -8.43 12.02
CA GLY A 115 5.43 -8.09 13.30
C GLY A 115 5.82 -9.05 14.42
N ALA A 116 5.82 -10.36 14.14
CA ALA A 116 6.27 -11.39 15.07
C ALA A 116 7.77 -11.26 15.41
N PHE A 117 8.61 -10.99 14.41
CA PHE A 117 10.04 -10.74 14.59
C PHE A 117 10.30 -9.47 15.42
N THR A 118 9.65 -8.38 15.07
CA THR A 118 9.75 -7.08 15.75
C THR A 118 9.42 -7.20 17.23
N ARG A 119 8.33 -7.92 17.57
CA ARG A 119 7.93 -8.16 18.96
C ARG A 119 9.08 -8.70 19.80
N ARG A 120 9.87 -9.63 19.27
CA ARG A 120 10.98 -10.24 20.00
C ARG A 120 12.24 -9.36 19.98
N TYR A 121 12.49 -8.68 18.86
CA TYR A 121 13.69 -7.87 18.64
C TYR A 121 13.68 -6.56 19.43
N LEU A 122 12.57 -5.80 19.43
CA LEU A 122 12.45 -4.52 20.13
C LEU A 122 11.90 -4.67 21.57
N HIS A 123 11.91 -5.87 22.14
CA HIS A 123 11.37 -6.05 23.49
C HIS A 123 12.13 -5.19 24.52
N ARG A 124 11.40 -4.42 25.33
CA ARG A 124 11.93 -3.45 26.32
C ARG A 124 12.62 -2.21 25.74
N GLU A 125 12.47 -1.95 24.44
CA GLU A 125 12.89 -0.69 23.84
C GLU A 125 11.90 0.44 24.13
N GLN A 126 12.39 1.63 24.49
CA GLN A 126 11.54 2.77 24.82
C GLN A 126 10.64 3.20 23.63
N GLY A 127 11.11 3.01 22.40
CA GLY A 127 10.39 3.35 21.16
C GLY A 127 9.42 2.29 20.64
N TYR A 128 9.13 1.22 21.40
CA TYR A 128 8.32 0.09 20.95
C TYR A 128 6.96 0.51 20.36
N GLY A 129 6.19 1.34 21.09
CA GLY A 129 4.87 1.78 20.65
C GLY A 129 4.91 2.61 19.35
N ARG A 130 5.93 3.46 19.22
CA ARG A 130 6.14 4.28 18.02
C ARG A 130 6.45 3.43 16.79
N PHE A 131 7.28 2.40 16.95
CA PHE A 131 7.56 1.46 15.86
C PHE A 131 6.27 0.80 15.37
N PHE A 132 5.44 0.28 16.28
CA PHE A 132 4.20 -0.40 15.92
C PHE A 132 3.15 0.54 15.31
N LEU A 133 3.16 1.83 15.68
CA LEU A 133 2.34 2.84 15.00
C LEU A 133 2.78 3.04 13.54
N TYR A 134 4.08 3.21 13.29
CA TYR A 134 4.61 3.33 11.92
C TYR A 134 4.36 2.06 11.11
N TYR A 135 4.52 0.89 11.73
CA TYR A 135 4.17 -0.39 11.15
C TYR A 135 2.67 -0.48 10.82
N ALA A 136 1.77 0.03 11.66
CA ALA A 136 0.33 0.01 11.38
C ALA A 136 -0.02 0.91 10.19
N VAL A 137 0.60 2.09 10.06
CA VAL A 137 0.48 2.94 8.86
C VAL A 137 0.99 2.20 7.63
N PHE A 138 2.15 1.55 7.73
CA PHE A 138 2.73 0.77 6.63
C PHE A 138 1.78 -0.36 6.20
N TYR A 139 1.27 -1.13 7.16
CA TYR A 139 0.39 -2.26 6.90
C TYR A 139 -0.94 -1.83 6.27
N CYS A 140 -1.55 -0.75 6.78
CA CYS A 140 -2.74 -0.14 6.19
C CYS A 140 -2.48 0.33 4.75
N GLY A 141 -1.35 0.99 4.50
CA GLY A 141 -0.92 1.40 3.17
C GLY A 141 -0.75 0.21 2.20
N MET A 142 -0.11 -0.87 2.64
CA MET A 142 0.10 -2.08 1.84
C MET A 142 -1.22 -2.74 1.44
N VAL A 143 -2.15 -2.91 2.38
CA VAL A 143 -3.48 -3.49 2.09
C VAL A 143 -4.27 -2.58 1.14
N THR A 144 -4.29 -1.26 1.42
CA THR A 144 -5.02 -0.27 0.60
C THR A 144 -4.48 -0.24 -0.83
N SER A 145 -3.15 -0.18 -1.01
CA SER A 145 -2.53 -0.15 -2.34
C SER A 145 -2.71 -1.44 -3.12
N SER A 146 -2.71 -2.60 -2.44
CA SER A 146 -2.87 -3.91 -3.09
C SER A 146 -4.28 -4.14 -3.65
N LEU A 147 -5.28 -3.51 -3.01
CA LEU A 147 -6.69 -3.64 -3.36
C LEU A 147 -7.23 -2.43 -4.12
N ALA A 148 -6.41 -1.44 -4.45
CA ALA A 148 -6.86 -0.20 -5.05
C ALA A 148 -7.49 -0.42 -6.42
N GLY A 149 -8.80 -0.17 -6.53
CA GLY A 149 -9.56 -0.19 -7.79
C GLY A 149 -9.49 1.13 -8.56
N THR A 150 -9.13 2.21 -7.87
CA THR A 150 -8.96 3.54 -8.47
C THR A 150 -7.55 4.08 -8.22
N ILE A 151 -7.06 4.96 -9.10
CA ILE A 151 -5.70 5.51 -9.03
C ILE A 151 -5.48 6.34 -7.76
N GLU A 152 -6.54 6.89 -7.18
CA GLU A 152 -6.55 7.72 -5.98
C GLU A 152 -6.47 6.84 -4.74
N THR A 153 -7.23 5.75 -4.71
CA THR A 153 -7.09 4.73 -3.65
C THR A 153 -5.66 4.19 -3.66
N LEU A 154 -5.09 3.97 -4.85
CA LEU A 154 -3.71 3.55 -5.01
C LEU A 154 -2.75 4.62 -4.49
N PHE A 155 -2.98 5.89 -4.83
CA PHE A 155 -2.18 7.02 -4.37
C PHE A 155 -2.21 7.16 -2.84
N VAL A 156 -3.37 7.01 -2.20
CA VAL A 156 -3.50 7.03 -0.73
C VAL A 156 -2.67 5.91 -0.10
N GLY A 157 -2.78 4.68 -0.60
CA GLY A 157 -1.95 3.55 -0.14
C GLY A 157 -0.45 3.81 -0.37
N TRP A 158 -0.10 4.34 -1.53
CA TRP A 158 1.25 4.68 -1.95
C TRP A 158 1.92 5.71 -1.04
N GLU A 159 1.18 6.73 -0.63
CA GLU A 159 1.58 7.77 0.31
C GLU A 159 1.79 7.21 1.72
N MET A 160 0.83 6.43 2.23
CA MET A 160 0.95 5.77 3.55
C MET A 160 2.19 4.89 3.64
N VAL A 161 2.45 4.08 2.60
CA VAL A 161 3.67 3.25 2.52
C VAL A 161 4.93 4.12 2.46
N GLY A 162 4.92 5.21 1.68
CA GLY A 162 6.07 6.13 1.57
C GLY A 162 6.40 6.82 2.89
N LEU A 163 5.38 7.35 3.58
CA LEU A 163 5.52 8.07 4.83
C LEU A 163 6.02 7.16 5.95
N SER A 164 5.36 6.02 6.17
CA SER A 164 5.77 5.05 7.17
C SER A 164 7.19 4.53 6.93
N SER A 165 7.57 4.31 5.67
CA SER A 165 8.93 3.90 5.29
C SER A 165 9.98 4.95 5.70
N ALA A 166 9.76 6.23 5.38
CA ALA A 166 10.69 7.29 5.75
C ALA A 166 10.81 7.45 7.28
N LEU A 167 9.69 7.34 7.99
CA LEU A 167 9.65 7.39 9.46
C LEU A 167 10.37 6.19 10.11
N LEU A 168 10.28 5.00 9.51
CA LEU A 168 11.00 3.81 9.97
C LEU A 168 12.52 3.92 9.76
N VAL A 169 12.97 4.54 8.67
CA VAL A 169 14.40 4.86 8.47
C VAL A 169 14.88 5.84 9.54
N ALA A 170 14.09 6.85 9.86
CA ALA A 170 14.39 7.85 10.88
C ALA A 170 14.07 7.40 12.33
N TYR A 171 13.84 6.09 12.58
CA TYR A 171 13.38 5.59 13.87
C TYR A 171 14.32 5.95 15.04
N PHE A 172 15.63 5.85 14.83
CA PHE A 172 16.66 6.27 15.79
C PHE A 172 16.92 7.78 15.70
N HIS A 173 15.87 8.56 15.94
CA HIS A 173 15.85 10.02 15.83
C HIS A 173 16.85 10.78 16.74
N GLU A 174 17.45 10.11 17.72
CA GLU A 174 18.47 10.72 18.61
C GLU A 174 19.80 10.93 17.90
N ARG A 175 20.02 10.20 16.79
CA ARG A 175 21.21 10.33 15.95
C ARG A 175 20.86 11.17 14.72
N GLU A 176 21.74 12.09 14.35
CA GLU A 176 21.52 12.99 13.20
C GLU A 176 21.52 12.23 11.86
N ASN A 177 22.36 11.20 11.72
CA ASN A 177 22.50 10.44 10.47
C ASN A 177 21.18 9.76 10.01
N PRO A 178 20.46 8.97 10.84
CA PRO A 178 19.17 8.39 10.48
C PRO A 178 18.12 9.43 10.07
N VAL A 179 18.07 10.58 10.75
CA VAL A 179 17.11 11.65 10.44
C VAL A 179 17.41 12.26 9.08
N ARG A 180 18.67 12.61 8.81
CA ARG A 180 19.11 13.16 7.52
C ARG A 180 18.88 12.18 6.37
N ASN A 181 19.14 10.88 6.60
CA ASN A 181 18.88 9.84 5.61
C ASN A 181 17.39 9.63 5.37
N GLY A 182 16.56 9.62 6.43
CA GLY A 182 15.10 9.55 6.32
C GLY A 182 14.51 10.73 5.55
N GLN A 183 14.97 11.96 5.81
CA GLN A 183 14.58 13.14 5.04
C GLN A 183 14.95 13.03 3.56
N ARG A 184 16.15 12.53 3.24
CA ARG A 184 16.58 12.32 1.85
C ARG A 184 15.71 11.28 1.13
N VAL A 185 15.40 10.17 1.79
CA VAL A 185 14.49 9.13 1.27
C VAL A 185 13.11 9.74 1.00
N TRP A 186 12.59 10.51 1.96
CA TRP A 186 11.31 11.21 1.81
C TRP A 186 11.29 12.15 0.61
N SER A 187 12.32 12.96 0.41
CA SER A 187 12.41 13.88 -0.73
C SER A 187 12.40 13.14 -2.07
N ILE A 188 13.08 11.99 -2.18
CA ILE A 188 13.06 11.16 -3.39
C ILE A 188 11.66 10.57 -3.61
N TYR A 189 10.99 10.13 -2.55
CA TYR A 189 9.60 9.67 -2.64
C TYR A 189 8.69 10.79 -3.12
N ARG A 190 8.77 12.01 -2.55
CA ARG A 190 7.97 13.17 -2.99
C ARG A 190 8.14 13.47 -4.49
N LEU A 191 9.38 13.41 -4.99
CA LEU A 191 9.64 13.61 -6.43
C LEU A 191 8.96 12.51 -7.27
N SER A 192 8.98 11.27 -6.79
CA SER A 192 8.32 10.13 -7.44
C SER A 192 6.80 10.26 -7.39
N ASP A 193 6.28 10.73 -6.26
CA ASP A 193 4.85 10.96 -6.00
C ASP A 193 4.30 12.08 -6.88
N ALA A 194 5.12 13.08 -7.25
CA ALA A 194 4.75 14.10 -8.22
C ALA A 194 4.51 13.51 -9.62
N ALA A 195 5.36 12.58 -10.09
CA ALA A 195 5.14 11.89 -11.36
C ALA A 195 3.87 11.03 -11.33
N PHE A 196 3.60 10.35 -10.21
CA PHE A 196 2.35 9.62 -9.99
C PHE A 196 1.14 10.56 -10.07
N LEU A 197 1.19 11.71 -9.38
CA LEU A 197 0.08 12.66 -9.35
C LEU A 197 -0.24 13.21 -10.75
N ILE A 198 0.79 13.50 -11.55
CA ILE A 198 0.61 13.89 -12.95
C ILE A 198 -0.05 12.76 -13.76
N ALA A 199 0.32 11.50 -13.51
CA ALA A 199 -0.34 10.35 -14.15
C ALA A 199 -1.82 10.26 -13.77
N ALA A 200 -2.15 10.46 -12.49
CA ALA A 200 -3.53 10.45 -11.99
C ALA A 200 -4.38 11.56 -12.63
N ILE A 201 -3.86 12.79 -12.68
CA ILE A 201 -4.53 13.92 -13.34
C ILE A 201 -4.73 13.64 -14.84
N THR A 202 -3.70 13.13 -15.51
CA THR A 202 -3.77 12.79 -16.94
C THR A 202 -4.85 11.73 -17.19
N MET A 203 -4.94 10.72 -16.33
CA MET A 203 -5.96 9.67 -16.44
C MET A 203 -7.36 10.25 -16.30
N HIS A 204 -7.60 11.11 -15.29
CA HIS A 204 -8.87 11.81 -15.11
C HIS A 204 -9.28 12.64 -16.32
N HIS A 205 -8.36 13.38 -16.93
CA HIS A 205 -8.64 14.13 -18.14
C HIS A 205 -9.02 13.26 -19.34
N MET A 206 -8.63 11.98 -19.36
CA MET A 206 -8.90 11.09 -20.48
C MET A 206 -10.21 10.31 -20.32
N THR A 207 -10.49 9.80 -19.13
CA THR A 207 -11.62 8.91 -18.86
C THR A 207 -12.75 9.57 -18.07
N GLY A 208 -12.54 10.77 -17.53
CA GLY A 208 -13.46 11.45 -16.61
C GLY A 208 -13.50 10.81 -15.21
N GLN A 209 -12.82 9.69 -15.01
CA GLN A 209 -12.83 8.95 -13.74
C GLN A 209 -11.47 8.30 -13.47
N GLY A 210 -11.18 8.09 -12.19
CA GLY A 210 -9.97 7.43 -11.71
C GLY A 210 -10.01 5.89 -11.71
N ASP A 211 -11.05 5.27 -12.27
CA ASP A 211 -11.20 3.81 -12.28
C ASP A 211 -10.32 3.15 -13.35
N PHE A 212 -9.50 2.18 -12.94
CA PHE A 212 -8.72 1.36 -13.87
C PHE A 212 -9.60 0.56 -14.83
N GLY A 213 -10.84 0.24 -14.44
CA GLY A 213 -11.83 -0.38 -15.32
C GLY A 213 -12.18 0.50 -16.53
N GLY A 214 -12.18 1.83 -16.37
CA GLY A 214 -12.47 2.78 -17.44
C GLY A 214 -11.41 2.86 -18.53
N LEU A 215 -10.21 2.31 -18.29
CA LEU A 215 -9.15 2.21 -19.30
C LEU A 215 -9.42 1.10 -20.33
N MET A 216 -10.32 0.16 -20.02
CA MET A 216 -10.68 -0.97 -20.86
C MET A 216 -12.07 -0.75 -21.48
N SER A 217 -12.19 -0.89 -22.80
CA SER A 217 -13.46 -0.73 -23.53
C SER A 217 -14.29 -2.01 -23.56
N SER A 218 -13.66 -3.18 -23.50
CA SER A 218 -14.35 -4.46 -23.35
C SER A 218 -13.48 -5.47 -22.62
N GLY A 219 -14.08 -6.30 -21.76
CA GLY A 219 -13.37 -7.35 -21.01
C GLY A 219 -12.42 -6.84 -19.91
N VAL A 220 -11.78 -7.77 -19.21
CA VAL A 220 -10.76 -7.50 -18.20
C VAL A 220 -9.39 -7.87 -18.76
N TRP A 221 -8.33 -7.16 -18.38
CA TRP A 221 -6.97 -7.53 -18.74
C TRP A 221 -6.67 -9.01 -18.39
N PRO A 222 -5.95 -9.79 -19.24
CA PRO A 222 -5.28 -9.40 -20.49
C PRO A 222 -6.13 -9.56 -21.77
N GLU A 223 -7.36 -10.08 -21.67
CA GLU A 223 -8.17 -10.42 -22.85
C GLU A 223 -9.09 -9.28 -23.34
N GLY A 224 -9.06 -8.15 -22.63
CA GLY A 224 -9.86 -6.99 -22.99
C GLY A 224 -9.25 -6.09 -24.07
N THR A 225 -10.07 -5.22 -24.65
CA THR A 225 -9.63 -4.14 -25.56
C THR A 225 -9.47 -2.83 -24.80
N ALA A 226 -8.45 -2.03 -25.14
CA ALA A 226 -8.19 -0.75 -24.50
C ALA A 226 -9.16 0.32 -25.04
N ALA A 227 -9.66 1.19 -24.15
CA ALA A 227 -10.46 2.36 -24.53
C ALA A 227 -9.59 3.57 -24.90
N VAL A 228 -8.33 3.57 -24.48
CA VAL A 228 -7.40 4.69 -24.59
C VAL A 228 -6.44 4.54 -25.77
N ASN A 229 -6.01 5.68 -26.33
CA ASN A 229 -5.05 5.70 -27.43
C ASN A 229 -3.65 5.27 -26.96
N SER A 230 -2.88 4.66 -27.87
CA SER A 230 -1.51 4.16 -27.57
C SER A 230 -0.57 5.24 -27.03
N SER A 231 -0.66 6.48 -27.52
CA SER A 231 0.17 7.60 -27.05
C SER A 231 -0.18 8.01 -25.62
N GLN A 232 -1.46 8.00 -25.28
CA GLN A 232 -1.94 8.31 -23.95
C GLN A 232 -1.56 7.21 -22.94
N ALA A 233 -1.73 5.94 -23.34
CA ALA A 233 -1.30 4.80 -22.55
C ALA A 233 0.22 4.82 -22.30
N LEU A 234 1.02 5.18 -23.31
CA LEU A 234 2.47 5.34 -23.17
C LEU A 234 2.83 6.46 -22.18
N LEU A 235 2.14 7.60 -22.25
CA LEU A 235 2.37 8.73 -21.34
C LEU A 235 2.09 8.34 -19.88
N VAL A 236 0.89 7.82 -19.60
CA VAL A 236 0.49 7.37 -18.25
C VAL A 236 1.41 6.26 -17.76
N GLY A 237 1.71 5.27 -18.61
CA GLY A 237 2.61 4.17 -18.29
C GLY A 237 4.02 4.62 -17.96
N THR A 238 4.56 5.60 -18.70
CA THR A 238 5.91 6.15 -18.44
C THR A 238 5.95 6.93 -17.14
N LEU A 239 4.95 7.76 -16.85
CA LEU A 239 4.84 8.50 -15.59
C LEU A 239 4.73 7.55 -14.39
N MET A 240 3.90 6.51 -14.50
CA MET A 240 3.79 5.46 -13.48
C MET A 240 5.12 4.70 -13.32
N LEU A 241 5.84 4.42 -14.41
CA LEU A 241 7.15 3.76 -14.36
C LEU A 241 8.17 4.63 -13.63
N ILE A 242 8.19 5.95 -13.85
CA ILE A 242 9.06 6.88 -13.13
C ILE A 242 8.73 6.87 -11.63
N ALA A 243 7.44 6.92 -11.27
CA ALA A 243 7.00 6.85 -9.88
C ALA A 243 7.46 5.55 -9.19
N VAL A 244 7.26 4.40 -9.86
CA VAL A 244 7.70 3.08 -9.39
C VAL A 244 9.22 3.00 -9.30
N ALA A 245 9.94 3.55 -10.28
CA ALA A 245 11.39 3.53 -10.30
C ALA A 245 12.00 4.22 -9.07
N GLY A 246 11.45 5.37 -8.68
CA GLY A 246 11.92 6.10 -7.50
C GLY A 246 11.66 5.37 -6.18
N LYS A 247 10.44 4.85 -5.98
CA LYS A 247 10.08 4.12 -4.74
C LYS A 247 10.65 2.71 -4.62
N SER A 248 11.04 2.09 -5.73
CA SER A 248 11.65 0.75 -5.75
C SER A 248 13.19 0.79 -5.83
N ALA A 249 13.80 1.98 -5.70
CA ALA A 249 15.26 2.18 -5.79
C ALA A 249 15.87 1.67 -7.11
N LEU A 250 15.15 1.81 -8.22
CA LEU A 250 15.67 1.49 -9.56
C LEU A 250 16.71 2.53 -9.97
N PHE A 251 17.64 2.18 -10.86
CA PHE A 251 18.53 3.16 -11.48
C PHE A 251 17.67 4.22 -12.22
N PRO A 252 17.87 5.54 -12.01
CA PRO A 252 18.97 6.23 -11.31
C PRO A 252 18.75 6.55 -9.81
N PHE A 253 17.61 6.16 -9.22
CA PHE A 253 17.20 6.46 -7.85
C PHE A 253 17.71 5.46 -6.79
N SER A 254 18.64 4.56 -7.11
CA SER A 254 19.09 3.49 -6.21
C SER A 254 19.85 3.96 -4.96
N GLY A 255 20.33 5.21 -4.95
CA GLY A 255 21.20 5.74 -3.91
C GLY A 255 20.60 5.87 -2.51
N TRP A 256 19.28 5.76 -2.34
CA TRP A 256 18.66 5.86 -1.02
C TRP A 256 18.61 4.52 -0.27
N LEU A 257 18.61 3.39 -0.99
CA LEU A 257 18.42 2.08 -0.39
C LEU A 257 19.53 1.67 0.60
N PRO A 258 20.84 1.85 0.30
CA PRO A 258 21.90 1.52 1.26
C PRO A 258 21.82 2.36 2.54
N ARG A 259 21.33 3.59 2.42
CA ARG A 259 21.19 4.54 3.55
C ARG A 259 19.97 4.24 4.41
N ALA A 260 18.95 3.59 3.84
CA ALA A 260 17.78 3.12 4.59
C ALA A 260 18.09 1.98 5.57
N MET A 261 19.28 1.35 5.47
CA MET A 261 19.72 0.28 6.39
C MET A 261 20.16 0.77 7.77
N GLU A 262 20.16 2.08 8.03
CA GLU A 262 20.41 2.64 9.36
C GLU A 262 19.22 2.49 10.33
N GLY A 263 18.04 2.14 9.80
CA GLY A 263 16.87 1.80 10.61
C GLY A 263 17.03 0.45 11.33
N PRO A 264 16.11 0.11 12.26
CA PRO A 264 16.17 -1.16 12.97
C PRO A 264 16.01 -2.35 12.00
N THR A 265 16.64 -3.49 12.28
CA THR A 265 16.65 -4.68 11.41
C THR A 265 15.26 -5.14 10.93
N PRO A 266 14.18 -5.04 11.74
CA PRO A 266 12.83 -5.32 11.23
C PRO A 266 12.36 -4.38 10.11
N SER A 267 12.76 -3.10 10.10
CA SER A 267 12.42 -2.17 9.01
C SER A 267 13.19 -2.46 7.73
N SER A 268 14.45 -2.88 7.82
CA SER A 268 15.21 -3.26 6.64
C SER A 268 14.68 -4.54 6.00
N ALA A 269 14.13 -5.48 6.79
CA ALA A 269 13.41 -6.65 6.26
C ALA A 269 12.20 -6.23 5.41
N ILE A 270 11.44 -5.20 5.83
CA ILE A 270 10.33 -4.64 5.04
C ILE A 270 10.84 -4.07 3.71
N PHE A 271 11.91 -3.26 3.73
CA PHE A 271 12.47 -2.66 2.51
C PHE A 271 13.11 -3.67 1.57
N THR A 272 13.75 -4.69 2.14
CA THR A 272 14.47 -5.72 1.38
C THR A 272 13.50 -6.56 0.56
N VAL A 273 12.35 -6.96 1.13
CA VAL A 273 11.34 -7.70 0.35
C VAL A 273 10.75 -6.85 -0.78
N ARG A 274 10.69 -5.53 -0.60
CA ARG A 274 10.21 -4.60 -1.64
C ARG A 274 11.20 -4.38 -2.78
N CYS A 275 12.50 -4.28 -2.49
CA CYS A 275 13.48 -3.73 -3.45
C CYS A 275 14.54 -4.74 -3.95
N ARG A 276 14.58 -5.99 -3.45
CA ARG A 276 15.73 -6.90 -3.66
C ARG A 276 15.81 -7.57 -5.04
N CYS A 277 14.89 -7.34 -5.98
CA CYS A 277 15.05 -7.93 -7.32
C CYS A 277 16.19 -7.31 -8.17
N ILE A 278 16.76 -6.14 -7.81
CA ILE A 278 17.72 -5.43 -8.70
C ILE A 278 19.07 -5.13 -8.05
N TRP A 279 19.16 -5.18 -6.71
CA TRP A 279 20.39 -4.81 -5.99
C TRP A 279 21.52 -5.85 -6.13
N GLU A 280 21.19 -7.12 -6.40
CA GLU A 280 22.16 -8.19 -6.58
C GLU A 280 22.95 -8.05 -7.91
N SER A 281 22.49 -7.22 -8.86
CA SER A 281 23.20 -6.95 -10.11
C SER A 281 24.28 -5.87 -10.00
N SER A 282 24.23 -4.98 -9.01
CA SER A 282 25.20 -3.86 -8.90
C SER A 282 26.46 -4.19 -8.10
N TYR A 283 26.49 -5.31 -7.36
CA TYR A 283 27.68 -5.72 -6.59
C TYR A 283 28.68 -6.56 -7.38
N TYR A 284 28.34 -6.98 -8.61
CA TYR A 284 29.26 -7.73 -9.50
C TYR A 284 29.95 -6.87 -10.57
N CYS A 285 29.78 -5.55 -10.54
CA CYS A 285 30.47 -4.60 -11.44
C CYS A 285 31.38 -3.59 -10.70
N GLY A 286 32.03 -4.04 -9.63
CA GLY A 286 33.10 -3.30 -8.94
C GLY A 286 34.37 -4.11 -8.89
#